data_AF-A0A2V5PNN6-F1
#
_entry.id   AF-A0A2V5PNN6-F1
#
_cell.length_a   1.000
_cell.length_b   1.000
_cell.length_c   1.000
_cell.angle_alpha   90.00
_cell.angle_beta   90.00
_cell.angle_gamma   90.00
#
_symmetry.space_group_name_H-M   'P 1'
#
loop_
_entity.id
_entity.type
_entity.pdbx_description
1 polymer ?
#
loop_
_entity_poly.entity_id
_entity_poly.type
_entity_poly.pdbx_seq_one_letter_code
_entity_poly.pdbx_strand_id
1 'polypeptide(L)'
;KLVYDPNLLVYRRPRHSLKAFAKMLLTYGRGRAEQFRLHPTFGSALNFVPPLFCVYLALLVVTWLIGKFGLFYLLPLGLYGLTLLAQAAAWAASGKILQGLGAIPLVVLTHILYGAGFWRGLFTPLKAPEQRPPTPVVLETVAR
;
A
#
# COMPACT_ATOMS: atom_id res chain seq x y z
N LYS A 1 -20.65 13.58 -13.74
CA LYS A 1 -21.29 12.30 -13.31
C LYS A 1 -20.25 11.19 -13.41
N LEU A 2 -20.00 10.42 -12.35
CA LEU A 2 -19.17 9.21 -12.45
C LEU A 2 -20.01 8.12 -13.12
N VAL A 3 -19.56 7.58 -14.25
CA VAL A 3 -20.26 6.53 -15.00
C VAL A 3 -19.42 5.27 -14.91
N TYR A 4 -20.03 4.18 -14.45
CA TYR A 4 -19.40 2.86 -14.43
C TYR A 4 -19.85 2.10 -15.67
N ASP A 5 -18.90 1.61 -16.46
CA ASP A 5 -19.14 0.71 -17.58
C ASP A 5 -18.38 -0.60 -17.33
N PRO A 6 -19.08 -1.73 -17.10
CA PRO A 6 -18.44 -3.02 -16.88
C PRO A 6 -17.67 -3.54 -18.11
N ASN A 7 -17.95 -3.01 -19.31
CA ASN A 7 -17.26 -3.39 -20.54
C ASN A 7 -15.99 -2.56 -20.79
N LEU A 8 -15.69 -1.56 -19.95
CA LEU A 8 -14.50 -0.73 -20.10
C LEU A 8 -13.23 -1.56 -19.84
N LEU A 9 -12.41 -1.73 -20.88
CA LEU A 9 -11.11 -2.39 -20.78
C LEU A 9 -10.03 -1.38 -20.37
N VAL A 10 -9.37 -1.61 -19.23
CA VAL A 10 -8.27 -0.77 -18.74
C VAL A 10 -6.97 -1.54 -18.74
N TYR A 11 -6.12 -1.28 -19.73
CA TYR A 11 -4.79 -1.87 -19.80
C TYR A 11 -3.82 -1.17 -18.85
N ARG A 12 -3.34 -1.88 -17.82
CA ARG A 12 -2.34 -1.38 -16.87
C ARG A 12 -0.99 -2.05 -17.09
N ARG A 13 0.04 -1.25 -17.35
CA ARG A 13 1.41 -1.76 -17.44
C ARG A 13 2.02 -1.93 -16.05
N PRO A 14 2.65 -3.08 -15.74
CA PRO A 14 3.47 -3.23 -14.55
C PRO A 14 4.59 -2.18 -14.49
N ARG A 15 5.11 -1.92 -13.28
CA ARG A 15 6.26 -1.03 -13.12
C ARG A 15 7.53 -1.75 -13.60
N HIS A 16 8.30 -1.08 -14.45
CA HIS A 16 9.50 -1.63 -15.09
C HIS A 16 10.71 -1.69 -14.14
N SER A 17 10.64 -1.10 -12.94
CA SER A 17 11.76 -1.08 -11.98
C SER A 17 11.26 -0.99 -10.54
N LEU A 18 12.09 -1.45 -9.61
CA LEU A 18 11.83 -1.35 -8.17
C LEU A 18 11.70 0.10 -7.69
N LYS A 19 12.49 1.03 -8.28
CA LYS A 19 12.38 2.47 -8.00
C LYS A 19 11.01 3.03 -8.40
N ALA A 20 10.52 2.66 -9.59
CA ALA A 20 9.19 3.08 -10.05
C ALA A 20 8.08 2.47 -9.19
N PHE A 21 8.24 1.22 -8.75
CA PHE A 21 7.34 0.56 -7.82
C PHE A 21 7.30 1.26 -6.45
N ALA A 22 8.46 1.56 -5.87
CA ALA A 22 8.57 2.25 -4.59
C ALA A 22 7.94 3.66 -4.63
N LYS A 23 8.23 4.43 -5.68
CA LYS A 23 7.61 5.75 -5.90
C LYS A 23 6.09 5.65 -6.01
N MET A 24 5.59 4.63 -6.71
CA MET A 24 4.15 4.39 -6.84
C MET A 24 3.51 4.12 -5.48
N LEU A 25 4.10 3.28 -4.64
CA LEU A 25 3.57 2.94 -3.32
C LEU A 25 3.54 4.15 -2.38
N LEU A 26 4.61 4.94 -2.33
CA LEU A 26 4.67 6.18 -1.55
C LEU A 26 3.59 7.18 -2.01
N THR A 27 3.42 7.32 -3.32
CA THR A 27 2.40 8.22 -3.90
C THR A 27 0.99 7.72 -3.61
N TYR A 28 0.78 6.40 -3.66
CA TYR A 28 -0.52 5.78 -3.42
C TYR A 28 -0.93 5.93 -1.95
N GLY A 29 -0.02 5.64 -1.01
CA GLY A 29 -0.25 5.87 0.43
C GLY A 29 -0.58 7.34 0.71
N ARG A 30 0.17 8.27 0.13
CA ARG A 30 -0.09 9.71 0.23
C ARG A 30 -1.50 10.07 -0.25
N GLY A 31 -1.88 9.63 -1.45
CA GLY A 31 -3.19 9.91 -2.03
C GLY A 31 -4.34 9.37 -1.19
N ARG A 32 -4.16 8.21 -0.55
CA ARG A 32 -5.17 7.63 0.37
C ARG A 32 -5.31 8.43 1.66
N ALA A 33 -4.23 8.99 2.19
CA ALA A 33 -4.29 9.90 3.34
C ALA A 33 -4.97 11.23 2.99
N GLU A 34 -4.67 11.79 1.81
CA GLU A 34 -5.35 12.98 1.30
C GLU A 34 -6.85 12.71 1.11
N GLN A 35 -7.23 11.56 0.53
CA GLN A 35 -8.62 11.13 0.39
C GLN A 35 -9.32 10.99 1.74
N PHE A 36 -8.68 10.33 2.73
CA PHE A 36 -9.21 10.18 4.07
C PHE A 36 -9.51 11.53 4.73
N ARG A 37 -8.62 12.51 4.56
CA ARG A 37 -8.78 13.86 5.11
C ARG A 37 -9.91 14.66 4.44
N LEU A 38 -10.15 14.44 3.15
CA LEU A 38 -11.22 15.11 2.42
C LEU A 38 -12.59 14.46 2.67
N HIS A 39 -12.64 13.12 2.73
CA HIS A 39 -13.87 12.34 2.82
C HIS A 39 -13.69 11.13 3.75
N PRO A 40 -13.62 11.36 5.08
CA PRO A 40 -13.43 10.29 6.04
C PRO A 40 -14.66 9.38 6.07
N THR A 41 -14.42 8.08 5.88
CA THR A 41 -15.44 7.02 5.99
C THR A 41 -14.92 5.91 6.89
N PHE A 42 -15.80 5.14 7.52
CA PHE A 42 -15.37 3.99 8.33
C PHE A 42 -14.55 2.98 7.49
N GLY A 43 -14.96 2.72 6.24
CA GLY A 43 -14.20 1.86 5.33
C GLY A 43 -12.81 2.40 5.01
N SER A 44 -12.61 3.72 5.03
CA SER A 44 -11.29 4.32 4.82
C SER A 44 -10.36 4.20 6.01
N ALA A 45 -10.84 3.83 7.21
CA ALA A 45 -10.00 3.59 8.38
C ALA A 45 -9.04 2.41 8.18
N LEU A 46 -9.40 1.42 7.36
CA LEU A 46 -8.51 0.30 7.02
C LEU A 46 -7.22 0.74 6.31
N ASN A 47 -7.21 1.93 5.69
CA ASN A 47 -5.98 2.49 5.13
C ASN A 47 -4.94 2.84 6.19
N PHE A 48 -5.29 2.85 7.49
CA PHE A 48 -4.35 3.04 8.59
C PHE A 48 -3.59 1.76 8.98
N VAL A 49 -3.96 0.58 8.47
CA VAL A 49 -3.27 -0.67 8.83
C VAL A 49 -1.77 -0.62 8.48
N PRO A 50 -1.35 -0.26 7.25
CA PRO A 50 0.09 -0.16 6.96
C PRO A 50 0.86 0.96 7.71
N PRO A 51 0.35 2.20 7.87
CA PRO A 51 1.06 3.21 8.66
C PRO A 51 1.14 2.85 10.16
N LEU A 52 0.14 2.18 10.74
CA LEU A 52 0.21 1.66 12.11
C LEU A 52 1.25 0.53 12.23
N PHE A 53 1.37 -0.32 11.20
CA PHE A 53 2.44 -1.31 11.13
C PHE A 53 3.83 -0.64 11.15
N CYS A 54 4.02 0.48 10.44
CA CYS A 54 5.28 1.23 10.54
C CYS A 54 5.56 1.76 11.95
N VAL A 55 4.55 2.30 12.64
CA VAL A 55 4.68 2.76 14.03
C VAL A 55 5.04 1.60 14.95
N TYR A 56 4.36 0.45 14.79
CA TYR A 56 4.68 -0.76 15.53
C TYR A 56 6.14 -1.20 15.34
N LEU A 57 6.64 -1.23 14.11
CA LEU A 57 8.05 -1.56 13.85
C LEU A 57 9.02 -0.57 14.52
N ALA A 58 8.71 0.73 14.49
CA ALA A 58 9.52 1.73 15.18
C ALA A 58 9.51 1.52 16.71
N LEU A 59 8.35 1.22 17.29
CA LEU A 59 8.21 0.91 18.72
C LEU A 59 8.97 -0.36 19.13
N LEU A 60 9.03 -1.38 18.27
CA LEU A 60 9.87 -2.56 18.52
C LEU A 60 11.35 -2.17 18.66
N VAL A 61 11.86 -1.34 17.76
CA VAL A 61 13.25 -0.86 17.82
C VAL A 61 13.48 -0.04 19.09
N VAL A 62 12.58 0.90 19.40
CA VAL A 62 12.70 1.74 20.61
C VAL A 62 12.67 0.91 21.88
N THR A 63 11.74 -0.02 22.02
CA THR A 63 11.63 -0.89 23.21
C THR A 63 12.83 -1.81 23.38
N TRP A 64 13.41 -2.28 22.28
CA TRP A 64 14.68 -3.01 22.28
C TRP A 64 15.85 -2.15 22.76
N LEU A 65 15.99 -0.92 22.25
CA LEU A 65 17.07 -0.01 22.64
C LEU A 65 17.02 0.42 24.11
N ILE A 66 15.83 0.58 24.69
CA ILE A 66 15.67 0.95 26.11
C ILE A 66 15.66 -0.25 27.08
N GLY A 67 15.94 -1.46 26.59
CA GLY A 67 16.00 -2.68 27.40
C GLY A 67 14.65 -3.16 27.96
N LYS A 68 13.53 -2.62 27.47
CA LYS A 68 12.16 -3.00 27.89
C LYS A 68 11.52 -4.00 26.93
N PHE A 69 12.31 -4.76 26.20
CA PHE A 69 11.82 -5.69 25.20
C PHE A 69 11.26 -6.96 25.84
N GLY A 70 10.02 -7.31 25.47
CA GLY A 70 9.36 -8.54 25.87
C GLY A 70 8.88 -9.33 24.65
N LEU A 71 8.85 -10.65 24.79
CA LEU A 71 8.47 -11.57 23.71
C LEU A 71 7.04 -11.32 23.19
N PHE A 72 6.14 -10.85 24.05
CA PHE A 72 4.77 -10.48 23.67
C PHE A 72 4.71 -9.39 22.60
N TYR A 73 5.70 -8.50 22.52
CA TYR A 73 5.74 -7.50 21.45
C TYR A 73 5.94 -8.13 20.07
N LEU A 74 6.49 -9.35 19.98
CA LEU A 74 6.65 -10.06 18.72
C LEU A 74 5.38 -10.74 18.23
N LEU A 75 4.31 -10.80 19.04
CA LEU A 75 3.08 -11.51 18.64
C LEU A 75 2.47 -10.97 17.33
N PRO A 76 2.28 -9.64 17.15
CA PRO A 76 1.77 -9.12 15.88
C PRO A 76 2.70 -9.39 14.69
N LEU A 77 4.03 -9.30 14.89
CA LEU A 77 5.02 -9.61 13.85
C LEU A 77 5.01 -11.09 13.49
N GLY A 78 4.84 -11.98 14.47
CA GLY A 78 4.69 -13.42 14.28
C GLY A 78 3.44 -13.76 13.47
N LEU A 79 2.29 -13.17 13.83
CA LEU A 79 1.04 -13.33 13.07
C LEU A 79 1.19 -12.82 11.63
N TYR A 80 1.81 -11.65 11.45
CA TYR A 80 2.13 -11.13 10.12
C TYR A 80 3.04 -12.10 9.34
N GLY A 81 4.09 -12.63 9.97
CA GLY A 81 4.96 -13.65 9.39
C GLY A 81 4.19 -14.91 8.96
N LEU A 82 3.29 -15.42 9.79
CA LEU A 82 2.44 -16.56 9.47
C LEU A 82 1.56 -16.29 8.25
N THR A 83 0.98 -15.08 8.12
CA THR A 83 0.20 -14.74 6.92
C THR A 83 1.05 -14.70 5.65
N LEU A 84 2.30 -14.26 5.73
CA LEU A 84 3.23 -14.28 4.60
C LEU A 84 3.61 -15.71 4.21
N LEU A 85 3.84 -16.58 5.20
CA LEU A 85 4.14 -17.99 4.96
C LEU A 85 2.94 -18.73 4.36
N ALA A 86 1.73 -18.49 4.87
CA ALA A 86 0.50 -19.04 4.30
C ALA A 86 0.31 -18.59 2.84
N GLN A 87 0.57 -17.32 2.54
CA GLN A 87 0.52 -16.79 1.18
C GLN A 87 1.58 -17.42 0.27
N ALA A 88 2.80 -17.63 0.78
CA ALA A 88 3.87 -18.29 0.06
C ALA A 88 3.56 -19.76 -0.23
N ALA A 89 2.97 -20.48 0.73
CA ALA A 89 2.50 -21.84 0.56
C ALA A 89 1.40 -21.95 -0.51
N ALA A 90 0.45 -21.00 -0.52
CA ALA A 90 -0.58 -20.94 -1.55
C ALA A 90 0.01 -20.74 -2.96
N TRP A 91 1.05 -19.91 -3.11
CA TRP A 91 1.76 -19.76 -4.38
C TRP A 91 2.56 -21.00 -4.76
N ALA A 92 3.24 -21.64 -3.79
CA ALA A 92 3.96 -22.89 -4.02
C ALA A 92 3.02 -24.00 -4.51
N ALA A 93 1.84 -24.13 -3.90
CA ALA A 93 0.81 -25.08 -4.32
C ALA A 93 0.30 -24.82 -5.76
N SER A 94 0.38 -23.58 -6.25
CA SER A 94 0.06 -23.22 -7.64
C SER A 94 1.22 -23.42 -8.63
N GLY A 95 2.34 -24.02 -8.20
CA GLY A 95 3.54 -24.24 -9.03
C GLY A 95 4.45 -23.01 -9.16
N LYS A 96 4.23 -21.97 -8.36
CA LYS A 96 4.84 -20.63 -8.51
C LYS A 96 5.82 -20.29 -7.38
N ILE A 97 6.63 -21.25 -6.95
CA ILE A 97 7.43 -21.13 -5.72
C ILE A 97 8.45 -19.96 -5.76
N LEU A 98 9.20 -19.81 -6.85
CA LEU A 98 10.21 -18.74 -6.99
C LEU A 98 9.56 -17.35 -6.99
N GLN A 99 8.42 -17.22 -7.67
CA GLN A 99 7.64 -15.99 -7.70
C GLN A 99 7.07 -15.68 -6.32
N GLY A 100 6.62 -16.70 -5.60
CA GLY A 100 6.13 -16.56 -4.23
C GLY A 100 7.19 -16.07 -3.27
N LEU A 101 8.38 -16.69 -3.27
CA LEU A 101 9.51 -16.28 -2.45
C LEU A 101 9.97 -14.85 -2.79
N GLY A 102 10.04 -14.51 -4.08
CA GLY A 102 10.38 -13.17 -4.55
C GLY A 102 9.33 -12.11 -4.20
N ALA A 103 8.06 -12.50 -4.05
CA ALA A 103 6.96 -11.58 -3.72
C ALA A 103 6.94 -11.21 -2.23
N ILE A 104 7.38 -12.08 -1.32
CA ILE A 104 7.41 -11.81 0.13
C ILE A 104 8.09 -10.47 0.47
N PRO A 105 9.36 -10.21 0.07
CA PRO A 105 10.01 -8.94 0.38
C PRO A 105 9.30 -7.75 -0.29
N LEU A 106 8.65 -7.94 -1.44
CA LEU A 106 7.87 -6.89 -2.11
C LEU A 106 6.57 -6.57 -1.37
N VAL A 107 5.93 -7.55 -0.75
CA VAL A 107 4.75 -7.34 0.10
C VAL A 107 5.14 -6.59 1.36
N VAL A 108 6.23 -6.96 2.02
CA VAL A 108 6.75 -6.22 3.19
C VAL A 108 7.08 -4.77 2.81
N LEU A 109 7.80 -4.59 1.70
CA LEU A 109 8.12 -3.27 1.16
C LEU A 109 6.86 -2.46 0.83
N THR A 110 5.81 -3.11 0.35
CA THR A 110 4.50 -2.49 0.09
C THR A 110 3.90 -1.90 1.35
N HIS A 111 3.84 -2.64 2.45
CA HIS A 111 3.30 -2.14 3.72
C HIS A 111 4.11 -0.96 4.26
N ILE A 112 5.44 -1.05 4.21
CA ILE A 112 6.33 0.01 4.70
C ILE A 112 6.21 1.28 3.86
N LEU A 113 6.34 1.18 2.53
CA LEU A 113 6.32 2.34 1.64
C LEU A 113 4.93 2.96 1.53
N TYR A 114 3.88 2.14 1.53
CA TYR A 114 2.52 2.66 1.64
C TYR A 114 2.36 3.43 2.95
N GLY A 115 2.74 2.84 4.08
CA GLY A 115 2.59 3.45 5.40
C GLY A 115 3.35 4.76 5.52
N ALA A 116 4.60 4.79 5.06
CA ALA A 116 5.42 6.01 4.99
C ALA A 116 4.77 7.09 4.10
N GLY A 117 4.26 6.68 2.92
CA GLY A 117 3.51 7.56 2.04
C GLY A 117 2.25 8.13 2.69
N PHE A 118 1.51 7.30 3.42
CA PHE A 118 0.29 7.68 4.13
C PHE A 118 0.58 8.71 5.23
N TRP A 119 1.59 8.47 6.08
CA TRP A 119 2.04 9.45 7.07
C TRP A 119 2.40 10.78 6.42
N ARG A 120 3.17 10.77 5.33
CA ARG A 120 3.48 11.98 4.57
C ARG A 120 2.22 12.68 4.04
N GLY A 121 1.22 11.94 3.57
CA GLY A 121 -0.01 12.50 3.03
C GLY A 121 -0.92 13.14 4.07
N LEU A 122 -0.87 12.68 5.33
CA LEU A 122 -1.60 13.33 6.42
C LEU A 122 -1.14 14.78 6.65
N PHE A 123 0.14 15.07 6.43
CA PHE A 123 0.73 16.41 6.60
C PHE A 123 0.90 17.18 5.29
N THR A 124 0.53 16.59 4.15
CA THR A 124 0.66 17.27 2.86
C THR A 124 -0.44 18.32 2.68
N PRO A 125 -0.14 19.56 2.26
CA PRO A 125 -1.16 20.56 1.97
C PRO A 125 -2.12 20.10 0.85
N LEU A 126 -3.42 20.26 1.08
CA LEU A 126 -4.45 19.91 0.10
C LEU A 126 -4.67 21.09 -0.85
N LYS A 127 -4.60 20.83 -2.16
CA LYS A 127 -4.94 21.85 -3.17
C LYS A 127 -6.44 21.94 -3.36
N ALA A 128 -6.96 23.16 -3.41
CA ALA A 128 -8.35 23.43 -3.75
C ALA A 128 -8.68 22.81 -5.13
N PRO A 129 -9.91 22.30 -5.35
CA PRO A 129 -10.30 21.73 -6.64
C PRO A 129 -10.03 22.65 -7.82
N GLU A 130 -10.24 23.96 -7.64
CA GLU A 130 -10.03 25.03 -8.64
C GLU A 130 -8.57 25.18 -9.08
N GLN A 131 -7.61 24.71 -8.27
CA GLN A 131 -6.18 24.81 -8.54
C GLN A 131 -5.61 23.56 -9.23
N ARG A 132 -6.46 22.58 -9.57
CA ARG A 132 -6.04 21.33 -10.20
C ARG A 132 -6.02 21.51 -11.72
N PRO A 133 -4.92 21.19 -12.42
CA PRO A 133 -4.88 21.30 -13.88
C PRO A 133 -5.92 20.35 -14.51
N PRO A 134 -6.56 20.73 -15.62
CA PRO A 134 -7.42 19.83 -16.36
C PRO A 134 -6.59 18.67 -16.91
N THR A 135 -6.96 17.43 -16.57
CA THR A 135 -6.32 16.23 -17.11
C THR A 135 -7.21 15.67 -18.23
N PRO A 136 -6.86 15.86 -19.51
CA PRO A 136 -7.65 15.31 -20.61
C PRO A 136 -7.62 13.78 -20.57
N VAL A 137 -8.78 13.14 -20.64
CA VAL A 137 -8.92 11.70 -20.81
C VAL A 137 -9.20 11.46 -22.29
N VAL A 138 -8.23 10.87 -23.00
CA VAL A 138 -8.41 10.47 -24.39
C VAL A 138 -9.13 9.11 -24.41
N LEU A 139 -10.31 9.07 -25.03
CA LEU A 139 -11.06 7.84 -25.26
C LEU A 139 -10.77 7.36 -26.68
N GLU A 140 -10.33 6.11 -26.79
CA GLU A 140 -10.12 5.44 -28.07
C GLU A 140 -11.15 4.32 -28.21
N THR A 141 -11.81 4.22 -29.37
CA THR A 141 -12.76 3.15 -29.66
C THR A 141 -12.01 2.02 -30.34
N VAL A 142 -11.93 0.87 -29.68
CA VAL A 142 -11.32 -0.33 -30.27
C VAL A 142 -12.39 -1.08 -31.05
N ALA A 143 -12.21 -1.20 -32.38
CA ALA A 143 -13.07 -2.05 -33.21
C ALA A 143 -12.92 -3.52 -32.77
N ARG A 144 -14.06 -4.20 -32.56
CA ARG A 144 -14.09 -5.63 -32.20
C ARG A 144 -13.70 -6.52 -33.36
#